data_AF-A0A498Q4E0-F1
#
_entry.id   AF-A0A498Q4E0-F1
#
_cell.length_a   1.000
_cell.length_b   1.000
_cell.length_c   1.000
_cell.angle_alpha   90.00
_cell.angle_beta   90.00
_cell.angle_gamma   90.00
#
_symmetry.space_group_name_H-M   'P 1'
#
loop_
_entity.id
_entity.type
_entity.pdbx_description
1 polymer ?
#
loop_
_entity_poly.entity_id
_entity_poly.type
_entity_poly.pdbx_seq_one_letter_code
_entity_poly.pdbx_strand_id
1 'polypeptide(L)'
;MARKAVTFVSLYGNGSLTISGERTRHHVPVDDWLLGGDRREAAAERIYEAATDLIARDGLNALDIDKLATRVHCSRATIYRYVGGKTEIRNAVVRRTAHRIVDSVRAAVEPLRGVERLVTAIMLTIKQIRSDPLCQLMVGSIRGGTRQVAWLAESPLTAQFATDLAGLAVGDPQAAKWVVRVVLSLVYWPGEDEEAERRLVLDFVAPAFAQHN
;
A
#
# COMPACT_ATOMS: atom_id res chain seq x y z
N MET A 1 40.11 -48.34 11.82
CA MET A 1 39.18 -48.62 12.94
C MET A 1 37.89 -49.14 12.33
N ALA A 2 37.34 -50.34 12.57
CA ALA A 2 36.90 -51.00 13.83
C ALA A 2 35.63 -50.34 14.43
N ARG A 3 34.55 -51.00 14.94
CA ARG A 3 33.96 -52.39 15.09
C ARG A 3 32.46 -52.16 15.49
N LYS A 4 31.40 -53.00 15.41
CA LYS A 4 30.99 -54.41 15.06
C LYS A 4 29.71 -54.31 14.16
N ALA A 5 29.01 -55.31 13.59
CA ALA A 5 28.86 -56.79 13.66
C ALA A 5 27.74 -57.41 14.58
N VAL A 6 26.64 -57.88 13.95
CA VAL A 6 25.76 -59.06 14.25
C VAL A 6 24.88 -59.00 15.53
N THR A 7 23.56 -59.32 15.55
CA THR A 7 22.86 -60.66 15.50
C THR A 7 21.33 -60.43 15.26
N PHE A 8 20.59 -61.09 14.36
CA PHE A 8 19.85 -62.39 14.49
C PHE A 8 19.02 -62.55 15.81
N VAL A 9 17.82 -63.18 15.93
CA VAL A 9 16.63 -63.55 15.11
C VAL A 9 15.72 -64.44 16.03
N SER A 10 14.48 -64.82 15.63
CA SER A 10 13.63 -65.90 16.25
C SER A 10 12.92 -65.59 17.58
N LEU A 11 11.71 -66.10 17.95
CA LEU A 11 10.66 -66.94 17.30
C LEU A 11 9.26 -66.65 17.94
N TYR A 12 8.19 -67.16 17.31
CA TYR A 12 6.75 -67.25 17.69
C TYR A 12 6.33 -67.17 19.18
N GLY A 13 5.14 -66.59 19.40
CA GLY A 13 4.30 -66.81 20.60
C GLY A 13 2.85 -66.35 20.36
N ASN A 14 1.86 -67.23 20.61
CA ASN A 14 0.44 -67.00 20.34
C ASN A 14 -0.32 -66.73 21.66
N GLY A 15 -1.28 -65.79 21.73
CA GLY A 15 -1.98 -65.56 23.02
C GLY A 15 -3.05 -64.45 23.12
N SER A 16 -4.32 -64.87 23.01
CA SER A 16 -5.55 -64.23 23.54
C SER A 16 -6.01 -62.85 23.03
N LEU A 17 -7.34 -62.71 22.94
CA LEU A 17 -8.02 -61.41 22.82
C LEU A 17 -8.18 -60.74 24.19
N THR A 18 -8.15 -59.41 24.21
CA THR A 18 -8.97 -58.58 25.10
C THR A 18 -9.53 -57.41 24.29
N ILE A 19 -10.84 -57.18 24.39
CA ILE A 19 -11.50 -56.04 23.71
C ILE A 19 -11.49 -54.85 24.67
N SER A 20 -10.77 -53.78 24.31
CA SER A 20 -10.94 -52.45 24.92
C SER A 20 -11.28 -51.45 23.82
N GLY A 21 -12.46 -50.83 23.92
CA GLY A 21 -13.04 -50.02 22.86
C GLY A 21 -12.58 -48.56 22.89
N GLU A 22 -11.35 -48.28 22.45
CA GLU A 22 -10.84 -46.90 22.39
C GLU A 22 -11.10 -46.28 21.01
N ARG A 23 -12.13 -45.42 20.93
CA ARG A 23 -12.43 -44.66 19.70
C ARG A 23 -11.37 -43.59 19.48
N THR A 24 -10.30 -43.95 18.77
CA THR A 24 -9.37 -43.02 18.12
C THR A 24 -10.10 -42.16 17.10
N ARG A 25 -10.77 -41.09 17.58
CA ARG A 25 -11.20 -40.01 16.70
C ARG A 25 -9.93 -39.42 16.10
N HIS A 26 -9.67 -39.69 14.81
CA HIS A 26 -8.82 -38.82 14.03
C HIS A 26 -9.50 -37.46 13.95
N HIS A 27 -9.22 -36.61 14.94
CA HIS A 27 -9.41 -35.19 14.82
C HIS A 27 -8.36 -34.71 13.81
N VAL A 28 -8.74 -34.75 12.54
CA VAL A 28 -8.08 -33.95 11.50
C VAL A 28 -8.10 -32.51 12.02
N PRO A 29 -6.95 -31.86 12.20
CA PRO A 29 -6.92 -30.44 12.49
C PRO A 29 -7.56 -29.73 11.31
N VAL A 30 -8.75 -29.15 11.51
CA VAL A 30 -9.35 -28.25 10.53
C VAL A 30 -8.48 -27.00 10.53
N ASP A 31 -8.03 -26.56 9.34
CA ASP A 31 -6.94 -25.59 9.19
C ASP A 31 -7.08 -24.36 10.09
N ASP A 32 -5.97 -23.97 10.71
CA ASP A 32 -5.93 -22.90 11.71
C ASP A 32 -5.80 -21.50 11.08
N TRP A 33 -6.88 -21.06 10.42
CA TRP A 33 -6.99 -19.71 9.83
C TRP A 33 -7.71 -18.70 10.75
N LEU A 34 -8.11 -19.11 11.97
CA LEU A 34 -9.11 -18.40 12.78
C LEU A 34 -8.55 -17.51 13.90
N LEU A 35 -7.24 -17.56 14.17
CA LEU A 35 -6.61 -16.88 15.32
C LEU A 35 -6.34 -15.37 15.13
N GLY A 36 -7.39 -14.63 14.77
CA GLY A 36 -7.54 -13.20 15.09
C GLY A 36 -6.74 -12.18 14.26
N GLY A 37 -5.71 -12.59 13.51
CA GLY A 37 -4.92 -11.69 12.64
C GLY A 37 -5.76 -11.00 11.57
N ASP A 38 -6.34 -11.78 10.66
CA ASP A 38 -7.25 -11.29 9.60
C ASP A 38 -8.41 -10.45 10.17
N ARG A 39 -9.07 -10.92 11.24
CA ARG A 39 -10.13 -10.16 11.92
C ARG A 39 -9.64 -8.82 12.50
N ARG A 40 -8.36 -8.70 12.88
CA ARG A 40 -7.74 -7.45 13.35
C ARG A 40 -7.48 -6.50 12.19
N GLU A 41 -7.01 -7.01 11.06
CA GLU A 41 -6.74 -6.23 9.84
C GLU A 41 -8.05 -5.77 9.20
N ALA A 42 -9.02 -6.66 8.97
CA ALA A 42 -10.37 -6.32 8.47
C ALA A 42 -11.19 -5.41 9.40
N ALA A 43 -10.80 -5.27 10.68
CA ALA A 43 -11.33 -4.24 11.57
C ALA A 43 -10.57 -2.92 11.47
N ALA A 44 -9.25 -2.96 11.30
CA ALA A 44 -8.43 -1.78 11.06
C ALA A 44 -8.81 -1.11 9.72
N GLU A 45 -8.96 -1.87 8.63
CA GLU A 45 -9.38 -1.33 7.33
C GLU A 45 -10.71 -0.58 7.42
N ARG A 46 -11.76 -1.16 8.03
CA ARG A 46 -13.04 -0.46 8.24
C ARG A 46 -12.92 0.84 9.05
N ILE A 47 -11.98 0.91 9.98
CA ILE A 47 -11.67 2.15 10.71
C ILE A 47 -10.97 3.17 9.79
N TYR A 48 -10.04 2.74 8.94
CA TYR A 48 -9.35 3.62 7.99
C TYR A 48 -10.24 4.07 6.82
N GLU A 49 -11.17 3.23 6.34
CA GLU A 49 -12.22 3.60 5.39
C GLU A 49 -13.10 4.70 5.97
N ALA A 50 -13.66 4.48 7.16
CA ALA A 50 -14.50 5.48 7.84
C ALA A 50 -13.74 6.77 8.19
N ALA A 51 -12.43 6.69 8.46
CA ALA A 51 -11.58 7.86 8.65
C ALA A 51 -11.29 8.61 7.34
N THR A 52 -11.08 7.90 6.23
CA THR A 52 -10.92 8.49 4.88
C THR A 52 -12.19 9.24 4.49
N ASP A 53 -13.33 8.58 4.69
CA ASP A 53 -14.67 9.07 4.40
C ASP A 53 -15.06 10.29 5.27
N LEU A 54 -14.63 10.33 6.54
CA LEU A 54 -14.78 11.50 7.41
C LEU A 54 -13.87 12.65 6.98
N ILE A 55 -12.59 12.38 6.68
CA ILE A 55 -11.63 13.42 6.29
C ILE A 55 -12.02 14.07 4.95
N ALA A 56 -12.47 13.28 3.97
CA ALA A 56 -12.88 13.78 2.66
C ALA A 56 -14.11 14.73 2.71
N ARG A 57 -14.88 14.70 3.81
CA ARG A 57 -16.06 15.54 4.05
C ARG A 57 -15.77 16.72 4.98
N ASP A 58 -15.18 16.43 6.14
CA ASP A 58 -14.99 17.42 7.21
C ASP A 58 -13.62 18.15 7.12
N GLY A 59 -12.67 17.62 6.35
CA GLY A 59 -11.33 18.17 6.17
C GLY A 59 -10.23 17.53 7.05
N LEU A 60 -8.97 17.68 6.62
CA LEU A 60 -7.80 16.97 7.16
C LEU A 60 -7.51 17.21 8.66
N ASN A 61 -7.93 18.36 9.19
CA ASN A 61 -7.79 18.70 10.61
C ASN A 61 -9.00 18.30 11.46
N ALA A 62 -10.15 18.02 10.85
CA ALA A 62 -11.42 17.76 11.53
C ALA A 62 -11.65 16.29 11.93
N LEU A 63 -10.73 15.38 11.56
CA LEU A 63 -10.70 14.00 12.04
C LEU A 63 -10.85 13.97 13.57
N ASP A 64 -11.90 13.35 14.06
CA ASP A 64 -12.18 13.21 15.48
C ASP A 64 -12.36 11.73 15.86
N ILE A 65 -11.81 11.35 17.01
CA ILE A 65 -11.77 9.94 17.45
C ILE A 65 -13.15 9.47 17.93
N ASP A 66 -13.96 10.35 18.52
CA ASP A 66 -15.26 9.99 19.08
C ASP A 66 -16.34 9.97 17.99
N LYS A 67 -16.28 10.89 17.00
CA LYS A 67 -16.99 10.75 15.71
C LYS A 67 -16.65 9.43 15.03
N LEU A 68 -15.36 9.10 14.91
CA LEU A 68 -14.90 7.89 14.21
C LEU A 68 -15.37 6.62 14.92
N ALA A 69 -15.17 6.53 16.24
CA ALA A 69 -15.64 5.44 17.09
C ALA A 69 -17.16 5.22 16.96
N THR A 70 -17.94 6.32 16.95
CA THR A 70 -19.39 6.29 16.71
C THR A 70 -19.73 5.76 15.31
N ARG A 71 -19.05 6.22 14.26
CA ARG A 71 -19.29 5.80 12.86
C ARG A 71 -18.97 4.33 12.59
N VAL A 72 -18.05 3.72 13.32
CA VAL A 72 -17.70 2.29 13.19
C VAL A 72 -18.26 1.41 14.33
N HIS A 73 -19.15 1.96 15.15
CA HIS A 73 -19.81 1.28 16.26
C HIS A 73 -18.85 0.55 17.23
N CYS A 74 -17.73 1.17 17.58
CA CYS A 74 -16.76 0.62 18.52
C CYS A 74 -16.33 1.63 19.60
N SER A 75 -15.64 1.16 20.64
CA SER A 75 -15.15 2.06 21.69
C SER A 75 -13.88 2.82 21.28
N ARG A 76 -13.68 4.02 21.83
CA ARG A 76 -12.42 4.79 21.68
C ARG A 76 -11.17 3.97 22.01
N ALA A 77 -11.23 3.11 23.03
CA ALA A 77 -10.16 2.17 23.38
C ALA A 77 -9.90 1.13 22.29
N THR A 78 -10.91 0.76 21.49
CA THR A 78 -10.75 -0.12 20.33
C THR A 78 -10.09 0.61 19.16
N ILE A 79 -10.45 1.87 18.87
CA ILE A 79 -9.74 2.70 17.88
C ILE A 79 -8.24 2.74 18.19
N TYR A 80 -7.84 3.22 19.38
CA TYR A 80 -6.43 3.31 19.75
C TYR A 80 -5.68 1.97 19.65
N ARG A 81 -6.30 0.88 20.10
CA ARG A 81 -5.73 -0.48 20.10
C ARG A 81 -5.52 -1.08 18.70
N TYR A 82 -6.24 -0.58 17.68
CA TYR A 82 -6.20 -1.13 16.31
C TYR A 82 -5.45 -0.22 15.33
N VAL A 83 -5.63 1.11 15.43
CA VAL A 83 -5.13 2.08 14.43
C VAL A 83 -4.30 3.24 15.01
N GLY A 84 -4.10 3.28 16.33
CA GLY A 84 -3.33 4.35 16.99
C GLY A 84 -4.11 5.66 17.16
N GLY A 85 -3.38 6.77 17.29
CA GLY A 85 -3.94 8.11 17.47
C GLY A 85 -4.33 8.83 16.17
N LYS A 86 -4.75 10.10 16.32
CA LYS A 86 -5.21 10.97 15.22
C LYS A 86 -4.14 11.17 14.14
N THR A 87 -2.86 11.22 14.52
CA THR A 87 -1.74 11.40 13.59
C THR A 87 -1.49 10.12 12.78
N GLU A 88 -1.53 8.98 13.43
CA GLU A 88 -1.30 7.65 12.87
C GLU A 88 -2.43 7.31 11.88
N ILE A 89 -3.68 7.53 12.28
CA ILE A 89 -4.86 7.39 11.42
C ILE A 89 -4.73 8.28 10.18
N ARG A 90 -4.44 9.58 10.35
CA ARG A 90 -4.27 10.49 9.20
C ARG A 90 -3.15 10.02 8.28
N ASN A 91 -1.97 9.70 8.81
CA ASN A 91 -0.83 9.28 8.01
C ASN A 91 -1.08 7.94 7.29
N ALA A 92 -1.92 7.07 7.85
CA ALA A 92 -2.36 5.82 7.22
C ALA A 92 -3.43 6.03 6.14
N VAL A 93 -4.34 6.99 6.31
CA VAL A 93 -5.30 7.42 5.27
C VAL A 93 -4.57 8.05 4.07
N VAL A 94 -3.60 8.94 4.33
CA VAL A 94 -2.72 9.54 3.32
C VAL A 94 -1.97 8.44 2.53
N ARG A 95 -1.38 7.47 3.24
CA ARG A 95 -0.67 6.34 2.62
C ARG A 95 -1.58 5.46 1.76
N ARG A 96 -2.80 5.13 2.22
CA ARG A 96 -3.76 4.32 1.42
C ARG A 96 -4.16 5.01 0.12
N THR A 97 -4.41 6.32 0.16
CA THR A 97 -4.74 7.09 -1.04
C THR A 97 -3.57 7.12 -2.02
N ALA A 98 -2.34 7.24 -1.51
CA ALA A 98 -1.14 7.13 -2.34
C ALA A 98 -1.01 5.75 -3.01
N HIS A 99 -1.20 4.65 -2.27
CA HIS A 99 -1.23 3.30 -2.85
C HIS A 99 -2.29 3.17 -3.93
N ARG A 100 -3.55 3.54 -3.66
CA ARG A 100 -4.63 3.45 -4.65
C ARG A 100 -4.31 4.20 -5.96
N ILE A 101 -3.69 5.38 -5.88
CA ILE A 101 -3.27 6.13 -7.07
C ILE A 101 -2.12 5.41 -7.78
N VAL A 102 -1.07 5.00 -7.05
CA VAL A 102 0.07 4.24 -7.58
C VAL A 102 -0.37 2.97 -8.31
N ASP A 103 -1.23 2.17 -7.68
CA ASP A 103 -1.68 0.88 -8.21
C ASP A 103 -2.65 1.06 -9.38
N SER A 104 -3.51 2.09 -9.34
CA SER A 104 -4.39 2.45 -10.46
C SER A 104 -3.60 2.91 -11.68
N VAL A 105 -2.62 3.81 -11.52
CA VAL A 105 -1.79 4.28 -12.64
C VAL A 105 -0.90 3.15 -13.15
N ARG A 106 -0.30 2.33 -12.26
CA ARG A 106 0.48 1.14 -12.62
C ARG A 106 -0.32 0.21 -13.53
N ALA A 107 -1.55 -0.16 -13.14
CA ALA A 107 -2.41 -1.01 -13.95
C ALA A 107 -2.77 -0.38 -15.31
N ALA A 108 -3.07 0.93 -15.32
CA ALA A 108 -3.44 1.65 -16.54
C ALA A 108 -2.30 1.77 -17.57
N VAL A 109 -1.03 1.88 -17.12
CA VAL A 109 0.13 1.97 -18.02
C VAL A 109 0.84 0.63 -18.25
N GLU A 110 0.31 -0.48 -17.72
CA GLU A 110 0.96 -1.78 -17.86
C GLU A 110 1.08 -2.34 -19.30
N PRO A 111 0.22 -2.01 -20.29
CA PRO A 111 0.53 -2.37 -21.69
C PRO A 111 1.57 -1.44 -22.34
N LEU A 112 1.83 -0.25 -21.78
CA LEU A 112 2.64 0.80 -22.41
C LEU A 112 4.13 0.64 -22.10
N ARG A 113 4.99 1.07 -23.02
CA ARG A 113 6.46 1.04 -22.87
C ARG A 113 7.08 2.39 -23.28
N GLY A 114 8.37 2.57 -23.00
CA GLY A 114 9.12 3.76 -23.43
C GLY A 114 8.55 5.10 -22.93
N VAL A 115 8.76 6.14 -23.73
CA VAL A 115 8.26 7.50 -23.48
C VAL A 115 6.73 7.53 -23.29
N GLU A 116 5.98 6.70 -23.99
CA GLU A 116 4.53 6.64 -23.88
C GLU A 116 4.07 6.19 -22.47
N ARG A 117 4.73 5.19 -21.87
CA ARG A 117 4.48 4.78 -20.46
C ARG A 117 4.75 5.93 -19.51
N LEU A 118 5.88 6.62 -19.67
CA LEU A 118 6.29 7.73 -18.79
C LEU A 118 5.33 8.91 -18.86
N VAL A 119 5.06 9.43 -20.07
CA VAL A 119 4.15 10.57 -20.29
C VAL A 119 2.75 10.23 -19.79
N THR A 120 2.22 9.06 -20.15
CA THR A 120 0.87 8.65 -19.74
C THR A 120 0.77 8.46 -18.23
N ALA A 121 1.79 7.90 -17.57
CA ALA A 121 1.78 7.73 -16.13
C ALA A 121 1.84 9.05 -15.37
N ILE A 122 2.66 10.01 -15.82
CA ILE A 122 2.74 11.36 -15.23
C ILE A 122 1.37 12.04 -15.36
N MET A 123 0.79 12.06 -16.56
CA MET A 123 -0.51 12.70 -16.80
C MET A 123 -1.65 12.04 -16.00
N LEU A 124 -1.71 10.70 -15.95
CA LEU A 124 -2.70 9.99 -15.13
C LEU A 124 -2.51 10.24 -13.63
N THR A 125 -1.27 10.33 -13.15
CA THR A 125 -0.98 10.63 -11.73
C THR A 125 -1.45 12.04 -11.37
N ILE A 126 -1.14 13.04 -12.20
CA ILE A 126 -1.60 14.43 -12.02
C ILE A 126 -3.15 14.48 -12.02
N LYS A 127 -3.78 13.82 -12.98
CA LYS A 127 -5.24 13.74 -13.12
C LYS A 127 -5.90 13.13 -11.88
N GLN A 128 -5.40 11.99 -11.39
CA GLN A 128 -5.93 11.36 -10.18
C GLN A 128 -5.72 12.21 -8.91
N ILE A 129 -4.55 12.85 -8.75
CA ILE A 129 -4.30 13.75 -7.61
C ILE A 129 -5.24 14.97 -7.64
N ARG A 130 -5.52 15.53 -8.84
CA ARG A 130 -6.45 16.66 -8.99
C ARG A 130 -7.92 16.27 -8.79
N SER A 131 -8.32 15.07 -9.21
CA SER A 131 -9.70 14.57 -9.06
C SER A 131 -10.03 14.06 -7.66
N ASP A 132 -9.03 13.80 -6.81
CA ASP A 132 -9.24 13.23 -5.49
C ASP A 132 -9.45 14.30 -4.39
N PRO A 133 -10.59 14.30 -3.66
CA PRO A 133 -10.88 15.32 -2.64
C PRO A 133 -9.89 15.33 -1.47
N LEU A 134 -9.33 14.17 -1.08
CA LEU A 134 -8.35 14.10 0.00
C LEU A 134 -7.01 14.69 -0.46
N CYS A 135 -6.58 14.40 -1.68
CA CYS A 135 -5.41 15.04 -2.29
C CYS A 135 -5.58 16.55 -2.39
N GLN A 136 -6.75 17.05 -2.82
CA GLN A 136 -7.04 18.49 -2.86
C GLN A 136 -6.99 19.14 -1.47
N LEU A 137 -7.50 18.49 -0.43
CA LEU A 137 -7.38 18.95 0.96
C LEU A 137 -5.91 19.02 1.44
N MET A 138 -5.05 18.10 1.00
CA MET A 138 -3.61 18.14 1.26
C MET A 138 -2.92 19.28 0.51
N VAL A 139 -3.20 19.43 -0.80
CA VAL A 139 -2.62 20.44 -1.70
C VAL A 139 -3.02 21.86 -1.27
N GLY A 140 -4.29 22.09 -0.92
CA GLY A 140 -4.78 23.42 -0.49
C GLY A 140 -4.28 23.88 0.88
N SER A 141 -3.72 23.00 1.71
CA SER A 141 -3.31 23.27 3.10
C SER A 141 -2.00 24.07 3.24
N ILE A 142 -1.66 24.94 2.28
CA ILE A 142 -0.33 25.58 2.15
C ILE A 142 0.06 26.42 3.38
N ARG A 143 -0.89 27.06 4.07
CA ARG A 143 -0.64 27.78 5.34
C ARG A 143 -0.24 26.85 6.51
N GLY A 144 -0.39 25.53 6.37
CA GLY A 144 0.01 24.49 7.34
C GLY A 144 1.30 23.73 6.98
N GLY A 145 1.91 24.03 5.82
CA GLY A 145 3.26 23.58 5.46
C GLY A 145 3.36 22.31 4.60
N THR A 146 4.21 22.41 3.57
CA THR A 146 4.58 21.34 2.62
C THR A 146 5.04 20.02 3.27
N ARG A 147 5.57 20.08 4.51
CA ARG A 147 6.00 18.92 5.31
C ARG A 147 4.96 17.79 5.37
N GLN A 148 3.66 18.10 5.34
CA GLN A 148 2.61 17.08 5.50
C GLN A 148 2.41 16.18 4.28
N VAL A 149 2.94 16.56 3.11
CA VAL A 149 2.99 15.74 1.88
C VAL A 149 4.44 15.39 1.50
N ALA A 150 5.43 16.19 1.91
CA ALA A 150 6.85 15.93 1.62
C ALA A 150 7.32 14.53 2.08
N TRP A 151 6.92 14.08 3.27
CA TRP A 151 7.27 12.73 3.76
C TRP A 151 6.71 11.60 2.89
N LEU A 152 5.59 11.85 2.19
CA LEU A 152 5.00 10.90 1.24
C LEU A 152 5.75 10.94 -0.09
N ALA A 153 6.04 12.14 -0.61
CA ALA A 153 6.84 12.35 -1.81
C ALA A 153 8.26 11.75 -1.70
N GLU A 154 8.82 11.74 -0.49
CA GLU A 154 10.10 11.13 -0.15
C GLU A 154 9.98 9.65 0.29
N SER A 155 8.77 9.07 0.29
CA SER A 155 8.53 7.71 0.79
C SER A 155 9.03 6.61 -0.18
N PRO A 156 9.39 5.42 0.32
CA PRO A 156 9.78 4.29 -0.52
C PRO A 156 8.72 3.88 -1.55
N LEU A 157 7.43 4.05 -1.24
CA LEU A 157 6.32 3.78 -2.19
C LEU A 157 6.45 4.66 -3.45
N THR A 158 6.58 5.97 -3.24
CA THR A 158 6.61 6.95 -4.32
C THR A 158 7.95 6.90 -5.07
N ALA A 159 9.05 6.63 -4.36
CA ALA A 159 10.35 6.37 -4.98
C ALA A 159 10.36 5.10 -5.84
N GLN A 160 9.86 3.96 -5.33
CA GLN A 160 9.79 2.72 -6.10
C GLN A 160 8.88 2.87 -7.32
N PHE A 161 7.70 3.46 -7.16
CA PHE A 161 6.80 3.69 -8.30
C PHE A 161 7.43 4.60 -9.35
N ALA A 162 8.09 5.69 -8.96
CA ALA A 162 8.79 6.56 -9.91
C ALA A 162 9.94 5.83 -10.63
N THR A 163 10.64 4.89 -9.98
CA THR A 163 11.61 3.98 -10.64
C THR A 163 10.92 3.00 -11.61
N ASP A 164 9.79 2.41 -11.23
CA ASP A 164 9.01 1.47 -12.07
C ASP A 164 8.38 2.15 -13.30
N LEU A 165 8.11 3.45 -13.21
CA LEU A 165 7.70 4.30 -14.32
C LEU A 165 8.89 4.71 -15.18
N ALA A 166 9.98 5.14 -14.55
CA ALA A 166 11.26 5.46 -15.18
C ALA A 166 12.06 4.20 -15.52
N GLY A 167 11.40 3.15 -16.02
CA GLY A 167 11.99 1.89 -16.52
C GLY A 167 12.83 2.03 -17.80
N LEU A 168 13.45 3.20 -17.97
CA LEU A 168 14.43 3.59 -18.98
C LEU A 168 15.71 4.13 -18.32
N ALA A 169 15.66 4.57 -17.05
CA ALA A 169 16.80 5.11 -16.30
C ALA A 169 17.20 4.11 -15.20
N VAL A 170 17.90 3.05 -15.58
CA VAL A 170 18.29 1.97 -14.65
C VAL A 170 19.32 2.48 -13.63
N GLY A 171 18.85 2.78 -12.42
CA GLY A 171 19.70 2.82 -11.22
C GLY A 171 19.96 4.17 -10.56
N ASP A 172 19.35 5.29 -10.99
CA ASP A 172 19.49 6.59 -10.28
C ASP A 172 18.26 6.94 -9.40
N PRO A 173 18.40 6.93 -8.05
CA PRO A 173 17.36 7.41 -7.15
C PRO A 173 17.03 8.91 -7.25
N GLN A 174 17.86 9.74 -7.89
CA GLN A 174 17.55 11.16 -8.10
C GLN A 174 16.57 11.36 -9.26
N ALA A 175 16.72 10.62 -10.36
CA ALA A 175 15.78 10.60 -11.48
C ALA A 175 14.34 10.30 -11.01
N ALA A 176 14.16 9.26 -10.18
CA ALA A 176 12.88 8.94 -9.53
C ALA A 176 12.34 10.12 -8.70
N LYS A 177 13.17 10.73 -7.84
CA LYS A 177 12.82 11.93 -7.05
C LYS A 177 12.58 13.18 -7.90
N TRP A 178 13.03 13.21 -9.15
CA TRP A 178 12.78 14.31 -10.09
C TRP A 178 11.40 14.19 -10.74
N VAL A 179 10.99 12.99 -11.18
CA VAL A 179 9.61 12.72 -11.65
C VAL A 179 8.58 13.17 -10.61
N VAL A 180 8.82 12.87 -9.33
CA VAL A 180 7.93 13.29 -8.23
C VAL A 180 7.83 14.83 -8.13
N ARG A 181 8.93 15.56 -8.36
CA ARG A 181 8.92 17.03 -8.39
C ARG A 181 8.19 17.57 -9.61
N VAL A 182 8.31 16.94 -10.78
CA VAL A 182 7.55 17.30 -11.99
C VAL A 182 6.04 17.14 -11.75
N VAL A 183 5.61 15.97 -11.25
CA VAL A 183 4.20 15.70 -10.92
C VAL A 183 3.67 16.71 -9.91
N LEU A 184 4.40 16.97 -8.82
CA LEU A 184 3.99 17.97 -7.82
C LEU A 184 3.96 19.39 -8.41
N SER A 185 4.96 19.77 -9.21
CA SER A 185 5.01 21.09 -9.85
C SER A 185 3.76 21.34 -10.68
N LEU A 186 3.35 20.39 -11.52
CA LEU A 186 2.14 20.50 -12.33
C LEU A 186 0.87 20.46 -11.46
N VAL A 187 0.82 19.66 -10.39
CA VAL A 187 -0.32 19.66 -9.45
C VAL A 187 -0.53 21.01 -8.77
N TYR A 188 0.54 21.71 -8.36
CA TYR A 188 0.45 23.03 -7.72
C TYR A 188 0.38 24.21 -8.72
N TRP A 189 0.99 24.06 -9.89
CA TRP A 189 1.02 25.05 -10.97
C TRP A 189 0.65 24.36 -12.29
N PRO A 190 -0.65 24.31 -12.64
CA PRO A 190 -1.10 23.68 -13.87
C PRO A 190 -0.63 24.43 -15.12
N GLY A 191 -0.61 23.73 -16.24
CA GLY A 191 -0.56 24.33 -17.58
C GLY A 191 -1.91 24.91 -17.99
N GLU A 192 -1.99 25.39 -19.23
CA GLU A 192 -3.21 25.97 -19.81
C GLU A 192 -4.33 24.92 -19.99
N ASP A 193 -3.97 23.72 -20.46
CA ASP A 193 -4.85 22.56 -20.61
C ASP A 193 -4.07 21.23 -20.53
N GLU A 194 -4.78 20.09 -20.62
CA GLU A 194 -4.20 18.74 -20.53
C GLU A 194 -3.20 18.44 -21.69
N GLU A 195 -3.31 19.12 -22.83
CA GLU A 195 -2.42 18.93 -23.98
C GLU A 195 -1.19 19.84 -23.93
N ALA A 196 -1.29 21.05 -23.36
CA ALA A 196 -0.15 21.86 -22.96
C ALA A 196 0.70 21.14 -21.91
N GLU A 197 0.06 20.52 -20.91
CA GLU A 197 0.76 19.69 -19.92
C GLU A 197 1.38 18.44 -20.55
N ARG A 198 0.66 17.75 -21.45
CA ARG A 198 1.20 16.59 -22.20
C ARG A 198 2.45 16.98 -22.99
N ARG A 199 2.44 18.11 -23.69
CA ARG A 199 3.61 18.66 -24.42
C ARG A 199 4.75 19.03 -23.48
N LEU A 200 4.49 19.70 -22.35
CA LEU A 200 5.53 20.00 -21.36
C LEU A 200 6.25 18.72 -20.86
N VAL A 201 5.51 17.63 -20.64
CA VAL A 201 6.09 16.34 -20.25
C VAL A 201 6.80 15.64 -21.42
N LEU A 202 6.25 15.71 -22.63
CA LEU A 202 6.86 15.09 -23.83
C LEU A 202 8.17 15.77 -24.23
N ASP A 203 8.21 17.11 -24.22
CA ASP A 203 9.29 17.91 -24.80
C ASP A 203 10.43 18.20 -23.81
N PHE A 204 10.12 18.32 -22.51
CA PHE A 204 11.10 18.74 -21.48
C PHE A 204 11.36 17.69 -20.38
N VAL A 205 10.50 16.68 -20.21
CA VAL A 205 10.65 15.64 -19.17
C VAL A 205 11.12 14.33 -19.78
N ALA A 206 10.45 13.84 -20.82
CA ALA A 206 10.76 12.55 -21.43
C ALA A 206 12.18 12.41 -22.02
N PRO A 207 12.82 13.44 -22.63
CA PRO A 207 14.16 13.30 -23.18
C PRO A 207 15.23 12.98 -22.12
N ALA A 208 15.04 13.44 -20.88
CA ALA A 208 15.93 13.13 -19.75
C ALA A 208 15.95 11.65 -19.37
N PHE A 209 14.93 10.88 -19.76
CA PHE A 209 14.84 9.43 -19.54
C PHE A 209 15.11 8.62 -20.81
N ALA A 210 15.18 9.26 -21.98
CA ALA A 210 15.35 8.57 -23.26
C ALA A 210 16.81 8.16 -23.58
N GLN A 211 17.80 8.71 -22.86
CA GLN A 211 19.24 8.54 -23.18
C GLN A 211 19.97 7.48 -22.33
N HIS A 212 19.25 6.64 -21.57
CA HIS A 212 19.82 5.63 -20.67
C HIS A 212 19.63 4.18 -21.15
N ASN A 213 19.54 3.99 -22.47
CA ASN A 213 19.18 2.74 -23.13
C ASN A 213 20.17 2.35 -24.24
#